data_AF-F4WV07-F1
#
_entry.id   AF-F4WV07-F1
#
_cell.length_a   1.000
_cell.length_b   1.000
_cell.length_c   1.000
_cell.angle_alpha   90.00
_cell.angle_beta   90.00
_cell.angle_gamma   90.00
#
_symmetry.space_group_name_H-M   'P 1'
#
loop_
_entity.id
_entity.type
_entity.pdbx_description
1 polymer ?
#
loop_
_entity_poly.entity_id
_entity_poly.type
_entity_poly.pdbx_seq_one_letter_code
_entity_poly.pdbx_strand_id
1 'polypeptide(L)' 'MSNFVLTKQHLREVLIFCFNWKKSAAEGHRMLVEVYGDTAPTDKLCREWFRRFKDGDFSVKSLALDSQKNSKTKN' A
#
# COMPACT_ATOMS: atom_id res chain seq x y z
N MET A 1 14.39 8.07 15.35
CA MET A 1 13.46 7.06 14.80
C MET A 1 14.28 6.12 13.94
N SER A 2 14.21 4.82 14.20
CA SER A 2 14.92 3.80 13.42
C SER A 2 14.56 3.95 11.95
N ASN A 3 15.56 3.89 11.05
CA ASN A 3 15.35 3.91 9.59
C ASN A 3 14.69 2.60 9.15
N PHE A 4 13.41 2.42 9.47
CA PHE A 4 12.64 1.29 9.02
C PHE A 4 12.35 1.48 7.54
N VAL A 5 13.09 0.75 6.70
CA VAL A 5 12.86 0.76 5.26
C VAL A 5 11.63 -0.07 4.99
N LEU A 6 10.54 0.59 4.58
CA LEU A 6 9.31 -0.08 4.17
C LEU A 6 9.60 -0.95 2.94
N THR A 7 9.76 -2.26 3.14
CA THR A 7 9.96 -3.20 2.04
C THR A 7 8.62 -3.50 1.36
N LYS A 8 8.66 -3.88 0.07
CA LYS A 8 7.45 -4.31 -0.67
C LYS A 8 6.73 -5.46 0.04
N GLN A 9 7.48 -6.34 0.70
CA GLN A 9 6.93 -7.45 1.48
C GLN A 9 6.23 -6.95 2.75
N HIS A 10 6.88 -6.08 3.53
CA HIS A 10 6.31 -5.54 4.76
C HIS A 10 5.01 -4.78 4.49
N LEU A 11 5.02 -3.92 3.47
CA LEU A 11 3.82 -3.22 3.04
C LEU A 11 2.65 -4.18 2.77
N ARG A 12 2.95 -5.30 2.10
CA ARG A 12 1.96 -6.30 1.72
C ARG A 12 1.41 -7.04 2.93
N GLU A 13 2.27 -7.43 3.87
CA GLU A 13 1.86 -8.06 5.13
C GLU A 13 0.93 -7.13 5.93
N VAL A 14 1.23 -5.84 5.99
CA VAL A 14 0.37 -4.85 6.64
C VAL A 14 -0.96 -4.69 5.90
N LEU A 15 -0.96 -4.66 4.56
CA LEU A 15 -2.20 -4.59 3.77
C LEU A 15 -3.08 -5.84 3.96
N ILE A 16 -2.48 -7.03 4.04
CA ILE A 16 -3.17 -8.29 4.35
C ILE A 16 -3.76 -8.25 5.76
N PHE A 17 -3.00 -7.75 6.73
CA PHE A 17 -3.49 -7.54 8.09
C PHE A 17 -4.71 -6.61 8.12
N CYS A 18 -4.65 -5.46 7.45
CA CYS A 18 -5.80 -4.54 7.34
C CYS A 18 -7.01 -5.20 6.68
N PHE A 19 -6.80 -5.99 5.63
CA PHE A 19 -7.87 -6.72 4.94
C PHE A 19 -8.52 -7.78 5.82
N ASN A 20 -7.72 -8.58 6.54
CA ASN A 20 -8.21 -9.56 7.51
C ASN A 20 -8.95 -8.91 8.68
N TRP A 21 -8.51 -7.70 9.08
CA TRP A 21 -9.21 -6.85 10.05
C TRP A 21 -10.47 -6.17 9.47
N LYS A 22 -10.97 -6.62 8.32
CA LYS A 22 -12.19 -6.15 7.66
C LYS A 22 -12.22 -4.64 7.39
N LYS A 23 -11.04 -4.01 7.29
CA LYS A 23 -10.94 -2.62 6.88
C LYS A 23 -11.20 -2.49 5.39
N SER A 24 -11.68 -1.32 4.97
CA SER A 24 -11.70 -0.93 3.56
C SER A 24 -10.31 -0.50 3.09
N ALA A 25 -10.09 -0.47 1.77
CA ALA A 25 -8.82 0.00 1.20
C ALA A 25 -8.51 1.46 1.60
N ALA A 26 -9.55 2.30 1.72
CA ALA A 26 -9.41 3.69 2.14
C ALA A 26 -9.01 3.81 3.61
N GLU A 27 -9.58 2.99 4.50
CA GLU A 27 -9.16 2.95 5.91
C GLU A 27 -7.74 2.42 6.06
N GLY A 28 -7.41 1.33 5.35
CA GLY A 28 -6.05 0.79 5.32
C GLY A 28 -5.03 1.83 4.83
N HIS A 29 -5.35 2.56 3.76
CA HIS A 29 -4.50 3.64 3.26
C HIS A 29 -4.32 4.75 4.31
N ARG A 30 -5.39 5.21 4.97
CA ARG A 30 -5.29 6.22 6.03
C ARG A 30 -4.38 5.78 7.18
N MET A 31 -4.54 4.55 7.66
CA MET A 31 -3.68 3.97 8.69
C MET A 31 -2.21 3.91 8.25
N LEU A 32 -1.97 3.52 7.00
CA LEU A 32 -0.61 3.46 6.46
C LEU A 32 0.04 4.84 6.34
N VAL A 33 -0.70 5.87 5.91
CA VAL A 33 -0.21 7.25 5.86
C VAL A 33 0.07 7.78 7.27
N GLU A 34 -0.77 7.46 8.25
CA GLU A 34 -0.57 7.88 9.64
C GLU A 34 0.70 7.26 10.26
N VAL A 35 0.99 5.98 9.96
CA VAL A 35 2.15 5.26 10.52
C VAL A 35 3.45 5.52 9.73
N TYR A 36 3.38 5.55 8.40
CA TYR A 36 4.56 5.57 7.52
C TYR A 36 4.77 6.91 6.79
N GLY A 37 3.83 7.84 6.89
CA GLY A 37 3.92 9.16 6.26
C GLY A 37 4.14 9.07 4.76
N ASP A 38 5.15 9.79 4.26
CA ASP A 38 5.49 9.87 2.83
C ASP A 38 5.98 8.54 2.23
N THR A 39 6.33 7.56 3.08
CA THR A 39 6.74 6.23 2.61
C THR A 39 5.55 5.28 2.41
N ALA A 40 4.34 5.72 2.76
CA ALA A 40 3.12 4.96 2.58
C ALA A 40 2.83 4.66 1.11
N PRO A 41 2.14 3.53 0.81
CA PRO A 41 1.68 3.24 -0.54
C PRO A 41 0.69 4.29 -1.02
N THR A 42 0.59 4.44 -2.34
CA THR A 42 -0.49 5.24 -2.90
C THR A 42 -1.84 4.56 -2.70
N ASP A 43 -2.88 5.37 -2.58
CA ASP A 43 -4.27 4.94 -2.51
C ASP A 43 -4.69 4.00 -3.67
N LYS A 44 -4.15 4.23 -4.88
CA LYS A 44 -4.33 3.34 -6.04
C LYS A 44 -3.74 1.95 -5.79
N LEU A 45 -2.54 1.88 -5.23
CA LEU A 45 -1.88 0.62 -4.91
C LEU A 45 -2.64 -0.14 -3.82
N CYS A 46 -3.12 0.55 -2.78
CA CYS A 46 -3.97 -0.04 -1.75
C CYS A 46 -5.23 -0.66 -2.34
N ARG A 47 -5.96 0.07 -3.20
CA ARG A 47 -7.16 -0.47 -3.86
C ARG A 47 -6.88 -1.71 -4.69
N GLU A 48 -5.80 -1.70 -5.47
CA GLU A 48 -5.46 -2.81 -6.34
C GLU A 48 -5.10 -4.07 -5.53
N TRP A 49 -4.35 -3.93 -4.44
CA TRP A 49 -4.09 -5.05 -3.53
C TRP A 49 -5.37 -5.57 -2.89
N PHE A 50 -6.24 -4.69 -2.41
CA PHE A 50 -7.52 -5.08 -1.82
C PHE A 50 -8.44 -5.76 -2.83
N ARG A 51 -8.36 -5.42 -4.12
CA ARG A 51 -9.06 -6.13 -5.19
C ARG A 51 -8.53 -7.56 -5.33
N ARG A 52 -7.21 -7.74 -5.40
CA ARG A 52 -6.58 -9.07 -5.47
C ARG A 52 -6.90 -9.94 -4.25
N PHE A 53 -6.92 -9.39 -3.05
CA PHE A 53 -7.25 -10.15 -1.84
C PHE A 53 -8.70 -10.65 -1.84
N LYS A 54 -9.64 -9.90 -2.43
CA LYS A 54 -11.01 -10.39 -2.64
C LYS A 54 -11.07 -11.55 -3.61
N ASP A 55 -10.20 -11.56 -4.60
CA ASP A 55 -10.07 -12.64 -5.58
C ASP A 55 -9.26 -13.85 -5.03
N GLY A 56 -8.81 -13.77 -3.76
CA GLY A 56 -8.00 -14.81 -3.12
C GLY A 56 -6.53 -14.82 -3.54
N ASP A 57 -6.08 -13.82 -4.32
CA ASP A 57 -4.69 -13.71 -4.73
C ASP A 57 -3.83 -13.05 -3.64
N PHE A 58 -3.24 -13.92 -2.82
CA PHE A 58 -2.21 -13.57 -1.85
C PHE A 58 -0.79 -13.90 -2.36
N SER A 59 -0.54 -13.92 -3.67
CA SER A 59 0.80 -14.14 -4.23
C SER A 59 1.73 -12.92 -4.20
N VAL A 60 3.05 -13.18 -4.09
CA VAL A 60 4.12 -12.17 -3.92
C VAL A 60 4.45 -11.42 -5.23
N LYS A 61 3.78 -11.71 -6.35
CA LYS A 61 4.06 -11.03 -7.62
C LYS A 61 3.73 -9.55 -7.50
N SER A 62 4.79 -8.74 -7.33
CA SER A 62 4.68 -7.29 -7.30
C SER A 62 3.97 -6.86 -8.56
N LEU A 63 2.87 -6.13 -8.41
CA LEU A 63 2.44 -5.18 -9.42
C LEU A 63 3.68 -4.35 -9.71
N ALA A 64 4.27 -4.51 -10.90
CA ALA A 64 5.38 -3.67 -11.30
C ALA A 64 4.89 -2.23 -11.12
N LEU A 65 5.45 -1.52 -10.15
CA LEU A 65 5.23 -0.10 -9.96
C LEU A 65 5.97 0.61 -11.09
N ASP A 66 5.53 0.37 -12.32
CA ASP A 66 6.02 1.10 -13.47
C ASP A 66 5.32 2.46 -13.43
N SER A 67 6.14 3.48 -13.15
CA SER A 67 5.87 4.90 -13.29
C SER A 67 4.56 5.46 -12.75
N GLN A 68 4.67 6.18 -11.63
CA GLN A 68 4.17 7.55 -11.63
C GLN A 68 5.19 8.46 -10.97
N LYS A 69 6.07 9.05 -11.80
CA LYS A 69 6.79 10.28 -11.47
C LYS A 69 5.77 11.27 -10.92
N ASN A 70 5.92 11.66 -9.66
CA ASN A 70 5.26 12.82 -9.12
C ASN A 70 5.90 14.05 -9.76
N SER A 71 5.45 14.44 -10.95
CA SER A 71 5.67 15.79 -11.46
C SER A 71 4.77 16.73 -10.66
N LYS A 72 5.26 17.18 -9.51
CA LYS A 72 4.96 18.53 -9.04
C LYS A 72 5.56 19.49 -10.07
N THR A 73 4.74 19.93 -11.03
CA THR A 73 4.97 21.23 -11.65
C THR A 73 3.90 22.15 -11.07
N LYS A 74 4.33 22.96 -10.09
CA LYS A 74 3.64 24.22 -9.79
C LYS A 74 3.66 25.05 -11.06
N ASN A 75 2.50 25.43 -11.56
CA ASN A 75 2.21 26.74 -12.11
C ASN A 75 0.71 26.99 -11.95
#